data_AF-T1DAU0-F1
#
_entry.id   AF-T1DAU0-F1
#
_cell.length_a   1.000
_cell.length_b   1.000
_cell.length_c   1.000
_cell.angle_alpha   90.00
_cell.angle_beta   90.00
_cell.angle_gamma   90.00
#
_symmetry.space_group_name_H-M   'P 1'
#
loop_
_entity.id
_entity.type
_entity.pdbx_description
1 polymer ?
#
loop_
_entity_poly.entity_id
_entity_poly.type
_entity_poly.pdbx_seq_one_letter_code
_entity_poly.pdbx_strand_id
1 'polypeptide(L)'
;RGCGRVSKKDLQRRRHVTTVRAVQMPRDPEPPGRVHVRRADAVDLDALLALETRVFRSDLISRAQYRRHIDSDSALVLVATQTGTLLGSVVVFFRRGSRNARLYSLASAPEARGRGVGAALL
;
A
#
# COMPACT_ATOMS: atom_id res chain seq x y z
N ARG A 1 27.08 8.60 -55.98
CA ARG A 1 25.92 7.74 -56.33
C ARG A 1 25.93 6.62 -55.28
N GLY A 2 25.07 6.53 -54.29
CA GLY A 2 23.75 7.10 -54.05
C GLY A 2 23.02 6.06 -53.22
N CYS A 3 22.42 6.48 -52.10
CA CYS A 3 21.17 5.97 -51.52
C CYS A 3 21.00 4.43 -51.44
N GLY A 4 21.05 3.77 -50.28
CA GLY A 4 20.09 3.90 -49.18
C GLY A 4 18.81 3.09 -49.44
N ARG A 5 18.56 2.01 -48.66
CA ARG A 5 17.23 1.74 -48.09
C ARG A 5 17.23 0.58 -47.09
N VAL A 6 16.59 0.86 -45.96
CA VAL A 6 16.21 -0.05 -44.88
C VAL A 6 14.86 -0.70 -45.23
N SER A 7 14.69 -1.99 -44.92
CA SER A 7 13.38 -2.65 -44.71
C SER A 7 13.59 -3.77 -43.70
N LYS A 8 13.20 -3.61 -42.42
CA LYS A 8 11.86 -3.89 -41.87
C LYS A 8 11.31 -5.24 -42.31
N LYS A 9 11.57 -6.30 -41.54
CA LYS A 9 10.57 -6.93 -40.67
C LYS A 9 11.15 -8.21 -40.04
N ASP A 10 10.55 -8.54 -38.90
CA ASP A 10 10.52 -9.87 -38.29
C ASP A 10 11.55 -10.23 -37.22
N LEU A 11 10.96 -10.36 -36.02
CA LEU A 11 11.29 -11.31 -34.96
C LEU A 11 12.52 -10.98 -34.10
N GLN A 12 12.35 -10.09 -33.12
CA GLN A 12 12.01 -10.47 -31.74
C GLN A 12 12.92 -11.55 -31.16
N ARG A 13 13.85 -11.12 -30.30
CA ARG A 13 14.09 -11.65 -28.93
C ARG A 13 15.43 -11.10 -28.43
N ARG A 14 15.37 -10.29 -27.36
CA ARG A 14 16.26 -10.37 -26.19
C ARG A 14 15.85 -9.28 -25.19
N ARG A 15 15.51 -9.73 -23.99
CA ARG A 15 15.08 -8.93 -22.85
C ARG A 15 16.30 -8.22 -22.27
N HIS A 16 16.38 -6.91 -22.45
CA HIS A 16 17.12 -6.04 -21.53
C HIS A 16 16.08 -5.14 -20.88
N VAL A 17 15.65 -5.53 -19.68
CA VAL A 17 14.87 -4.65 -18.80
C VAL A 17 15.88 -3.68 -18.21
N THR A 18 16.04 -2.55 -18.89
CA THR A 18 16.81 -1.40 -18.45
C THR A 18 16.12 -0.78 -17.23
N THR A 19 16.91 -0.54 -16.18
CA THR A 19 16.57 0.17 -14.94
C THR A 19 15.67 1.38 -15.20
N VAL A 20 14.41 1.31 -14.77
CA VAL A 20 13.55 2.50 -14.70
C VAL A 20 13.99 3.29 -13.47
N ARG A 21 14.82 4.29 -13.71
CA ARG A 21 15.08 5.38 -12.76
C ARG A 21 13.79 6.21 -12.71
N ALA A 22 12.96 6.00 -11.69
CA ALA A 22 11.79 6.82 -11.46
C ALA A 22 12.22 8.25 -11.09
N VAL A 23 12.40 9.09 -12.10
CA VAL A 23 12.41 10.54 -11.92
C VAL A 23 10.95 10.93 -11.68
N GLN A 24 10.62 11.15 -10.41
CA GLN A 24 9.31 11.56 -9.94
C GLN A 24 8.93 12.91 -10.59
N MET A 25 7.91 12.92 -11.44
CA MET A 25 7.26 14.15 -11.91
C MET A 25 6.58 14.88 -10.74
N PRO A 26 6.47 16.23 -10.76
CA PRO A 26 5.76 16.97 -9.73
C PRO A 26 4.32 16.49 -9.71
N ARG A 27 3.93 15.80 -8.63
CA ARG A 27 2.56 15.34 -8.42
C ARG A 27 1.67 16.58 -8.36
N ASP A 28 0.70 16.66 -9.26
CA ASP A 28 -0.39 17.64 -9.16
C ASP A 28 -0.98 17.62 -7.74
N PRO A 29 -1.46 18.76 -7.20
CA PRO A 29 -2.01 18.80 -5.86
C PRO A 29 -3.24 17.89 -5.78
N GLU A 30 -3.07 16.74 -5.12
CA GLU A 30 -4.14 15.81 -4.74
C GLU A 30 -5.31 16.61 -4.16
N PRO A 31 -6.55 16.42 -4.66
CA PRO A 31 -7.70 17.19 -4.20
C PRO A 31 -7.84 17.03 -2.67
N PRO A 32 -7.90 18.14 -1.91
CA PRO A 32 -7.97 18.08 -0.46
C PRO A 32 -9.26 17.37 -0.05
N GLY A 33 -9.14 16.16 0.50
CA GLY A 33 -10.27 15.46 1.11
C GLY A 33 -10.53 14.03 0.64
N ARG A 34 -9.80 13.47 -0.32
CA ARG A 34 -9.95 12.03 -0.63
C ARG A 34 -9.13 11.17 0.34
N VAL A 35 -9.70 10.04 0.75
CA VAL A 35 -8.97 9.00 1.49
C VAL A 35 -8.18 8.17 0.47
N HIS A 36 -6.86 8.07 0.68
CA HIS A 36 -5.94 7.28 -0.13
C HIS A 36 -5.54 6.02 0.63
N VAL A 37 -5.68 4.87 -0.02
CA VAL A 37 -5.28 3.58 0.54
C VAL A 37 -4.02 3.09 -0.13
N ARG A 38 -3.04 2.67 0.68
CA ARG A 38 -1.78 2.10 0.21
C ARG A 38 -1.30 1.01 1.16
N ARG A 39 -0.33 0.22 0.69
CA ARG A 39 0.44 -0.66 1.58
C ARG A 39 1.17 0.18 2.62
N ALA A 40 1.15 -0.30 3.86
CA ALA A 40 1.97 0.25 4.92
C ALA A 40 3.44 -0.03 4.65
N ASP A 41 4.29 0.89 5.10
CA ASP A 41 5.75 0.71 5.13
C ASP A 41 6.28 0.92 6.56
N ALA A 42 7.59 0.82 6.73
CA ALA A 42 8.22 0.96 8.04
C ALA A 42 8.05 2.36 8.66
N VAL A 43 7.83 3.42 7.87
CA VAL A 43 7.65 4.78 8.39
C VAL A 43 6.27 4.97 9.03
N ASP A 44 5.32 4.10 8.71
CA ASP A 44 3.97 4.12 9.29
C ASP A 44 3.90 3.49 10.68
N LEU A 45 4.95 2.80 11.15
CA LEU A 45 4.92 2.01 12.39
C LEU A 45 4.47 2.81 13.61
N ASP A 46 4.97 4.03 13.77
CA ASP A 46 4.63 4.87 14.93
C ASP A 46 3.15 5.30 14.87
N ALA A 47 2.67 5.67 13.67
CA ALA A 47 1.29 6.05 13.46
C ALA A 47 0.32 4.86 13.61
N LEU A 48 0.72 3.66 13.18
CA LEU A 48 -0.04 2.42 13.35
C LEU A 48 -0.22 2.08 14.83
N LEU A 49 0.85 2.17 15.63
CA LEU A 49 0.78 1.90 17.07
C LEU A 49 -0.08 2.92 17.81
N ALA A 50 0.05 4.20 17.44
CA ALA A 50 -0.78 5.27 18.00
C ALA A 50 -2.26 5.06 17.67
N LEU A 51 -2.58 4.63 16.44
CA LEU A 51 -3.96 4.28 16.07
C LEU A 51 -4.46 3.06 16.86
N GLU A 52 -3.66 1.99 16.91
CA GLU A 52 -4.01 0.73 17.57
C GLU A 52 -4.38 0.96 19.04
N THR A 53 -3.53 1.67 19.78
CA THR A 53 -3.73 1.99 21.20
C THR A 53 -4.92 2.92 21.47
N ARG A 54 -5.36 3.67 20.46
CA ARG A 54 -6.53 4.54 20.55
C ARG A 54 -7.83 3.81 20.26
N VAL A 55 -7.80 2.87 19.33
CA VAL A 55 -9.00 2.13 18.87
C VAL A 55 -9.29 0.94 19.77
N PHE A 56 -8.26 0.22 20.21
CA PHE A 56 -8.40 -1.00 21.00
C PHE A 56 -7.88 -0.80 22.42
N ARG A 57 -8.50 -1.50 23.38
CA ARG A 57 -8.07 -1.52 24.80
C ARG A 57 -7.35 -2.79 25.20
N SER A 58 -7.39 -3.81 24.35
CA SER A 58 -6.80 -5.14 24.55
C SER A 58 -6.51 -5.76 23.18
N ASP A 59 -5.73 -6.85 23.16
CA ASP A 59 -5.33 -7.55 21.92
C ASP A 59 -4.62 -6.64 20.90
N LEU A 60 -3.69 -5.83 21.41
CA LEU A 60 -2.94 -4.87 20.60
C LEU A 60 -1.88 -5.59 19.76
N ILE A 61 -1.77 -5.20 18.50
CA ILE A 61 -0.64 -5.59 17.66
C ILE A 61 0.60 -4.81 18.10
N SER A 62 1.61 -5.53 18.59
CA SER A 62 2.88 -4.93 18.99
C SER A 62 3.68 -4.40 17.79
N ARG A 63 4.64 -3.51 18.06
CA ARG A 63 5.57 -2.98 17.04
C ARG A 63 6.27 -4.08 16.25
N ALA A 64 6.73 -5.12 16.94
CA ALA A 64 7.44 -6.23 16.32
C ALA A 64 6.51 -7.06 15.41
N GLN A 65 5.25 -7.25 15.81
CA GLN A 65 4.24 -7.92 14.97
C GLN A 65 3.93 -7.09 13.73
N TYR A 66 3.66 -5.78 13.87
CA TYR A 66 3.43 -4.90 12.73
C TYR A 66 4.59 -4.94 11.74
N ARG A 67 5.83 -4.80 12.22
CA ARG A 67 7.02 -4.86 11.36
C ARG A 67 7.11 -6.19 10.61
N ARG A 68 6.90 -7.32 11.30
CA ARG A 68 6.86 -8.65 10.67
C ARG A 68 5.76 -8.76 9.61
N HIS A 69 4.59 -8.17 9.85
CA HIS A 69 3.47 -8.22 8.91
C HIS A 69 3.72 -7.34 7.67
N ILE A 70 4.35 -6.18 7.84
CA ILE A 70 4.75 -5.30 6.74
C ILE A 70 5.78 -5.99 5.83
N ASP A 71 6.75 -6.69 6.42
CA ASP A 71 7.83 -7.36 5.70
C ASP A 71 7.45 -8.76 5.15
N SER A 72 6.22 -9.23 5.35
CA SER A 72 5.82 -10.61 5.04
C SER A 72 5.00 -10.74 3.75
N ASP A 73 5.33 -11.73 2.93
CA ASP A 73 4.54 -12.10 1.74
C ASP A 73 3.18 -12.74 2.09
N SER A 74 3.03 -13.26 3.31
CA SER A 74 1.79 -13.92 3.76
C SER A 74 0.86 -12.99 4.54
N ALA A 75 1.20 -11.71 4.63
CA ALA A 75 0.38 -10.70 5.28
C ALA A 75 0.26 -9.46 4.38
N LEU A 76 -0.80 -8.69 4.61
CA LEU A 76 -0.99 -7.38 4.00
C LEU A 76 -1.44 -6.41 5.07
N VAL A 77 -0.69 -5.33 5.22
CA VAL A 77 -1.10 -4.18 6.04
C VAL A 77 -1.41 -3.04 5.08
N LEU A 78 -2.67 -2.57 5.07
CA LEU A 78 -3.04 -1.34 4.35
C LEU A 78 -3.27 -0.21 5.34
N VAL A 79 -2.94 1.00 4.91
CA VAL A 79 -3.23 2.23 5.64
C VAL A 79 -4.11 3.13 4.77
N ALA A 80 -5.11 3.72 5.41
CA ALA A 80 -5.92 4.78 4.85
C ALA A 80 -5.37 6.11 5.34
N THR A 81 -5.04 7.00 4.41
CA THR A 81 -4.47 8.31 4.70
C THR A 81 -5.26 9.42 4.04
N GLN A 82 -5.31 10.59 4.65
CA GLN A 82 -5.88 11.80 4.06
C GLN A 82 -4.97 12.96 4.45
N THR A 83 -4.52 13.74 3.46
CA THR A 83 -3.62 14.89 3.68
C THR A 83 -2.39 14.55 4.55
N GLY A 84 -1.81 13.36 4.37
CA GLY A 84 -0.65 12.88 5.15
C GLY A 84 -0.98 12.28 6.52
N THR A 85 -2.23 12.37 6.97
CA THR A 85 -2.67 11.82 8.26
C THR A 85 -3.19 10.39 8.08
N LEU A 86 -2.70 9.46 8.89
CA LEU A 86 -3.22 8.09 8.96
C LEU A 86 -4.58 8.10 9.67
N LEU A 87 -5.62 7.66 8.96
CA LEU A 87 -7.00 7.61 9.43
C LEU A 87 -7.48 6.21 9.75
N GLY A 88 -6.80 5.18 9.26
CA GLY A 88 -7.18 3.79 9.49
C GLY A 88 -6.13 2.80 9.01
N SER A 89 -6.25 1.57 9.48
CA SER A 89 -5.42 0.44 9.06
C SER A 89 -6.24 -0.84 8.95
N VAL A 90 -5.74 -1.76 8.14
CA VAL A 90 -6.26 -3.13 8.07
C VAL A 90 -5.11 -4.10 7.99
N VAL A 91 -5.22 -5.22 8.72
CA VAL A 91 -4.26 -6.33 8.69
C VAL A 91 -4.98 -7.56 8.18
N VAL A 92 -4.45 -8.14 7.10
CA VAL A 92 -5.01 -9.31 6.42
C VAL A 92 -3.95 -10.40 6.35
N PHE A 93 -4.32 -11.64 6.68
CA PHE A 93 -3.44 -12.80 6.55
C PHE A 93 -3.89 -13.73 5.43
N PHE A 94 -2.94 -14.19 4.63
CA PHE A 94 -3.19 -15.14 3.55
C PHE A 94 -2.80 -16.55 3.98
N ARG A 95 -3.70 -17.51 3.72
CA ARG A 95 -3.44 -18.92 4.04
C ARG A 95 -2.70 -19.56 2.85
N ARG A 96 -1.58 -20.23 3.12
CA ARG A 96 -0.79 -20.92 2.09
C ARG A 96 -1.68 -21.90 1.30
N GLY A 97 -1.65 -21.79 -0.03
CA GLY A 97 -2.42 -22.68 -0.92
C GLY A 97 -3.93 -22.40 -0.98
N SER A 98 -4.42 -21.30 -0.40
CA SER A 98 -5.83 -20.91 -0.46
C SER A 98 -5.99 -19.56 -1.14
N ARG A 99 -7.13 -19.36 -1.82
CA ARG A 99 -7.59 -18.04 -2.27
C ARG A 99 -8.25 -17.22 -1.16
N ASN A 100 -8.41 -17.80 0.03
CA ASN A 100 -9.07 -17.15 1.16
C ASN A 100 -8.07 -16.34 1.97
N ALA A 101 -8.46 -15.11 2.32
CA ALA A 101 -7.76 -14.24 3.23
C ALA A 101 -8.57 -14.05 4.51
N ARG A 102 -7.89 -13.85 5.64
CA ARG A 102 -8.54 -13.54 6.92
C ARG A 102 -8.27 -12.09 7.27
N LEU A 103 -9.35 -11.32 7.44
CA LEU A 103 -9.29 -10.02 8.10
C LEU A 103 -8.94 -10.26 9.57
N TYR A 104 -7.79 -9.75 10.01
CA TYR A 104 -7.29 -9.96 11.36
C TYR A 104 -7.56 -8.74 12.24
N SER A 105 -7.25 -7.54 11.76
CA SER A 105 -7.54 -6.27 12.44
C SER A 105 -8.03 -5.24 11.43
N LEU A 106 -8.99 -4.41 11.85
CA LEU A 106 -9.49 -3.25 11.11
C LEU A 106 -9.68 -2.11 12.10
N ALA A 107 -8.83 -1.11 12.01
CA ALA A 107 -8.84 0.06 12.87
C ALA A 107 -9.19 1.31 12.05
N SER A 108 -10.07 2.16 12.60
CA SER A 108 -10.33 3.48 12.04
C SER A 108 -10.31 4.52 13.16
N ALA A 109 -9.67 5.65 12.90
CA ALA A 109 -9.60 6.75 13.84
C ALA A 109 -11.03 7.20 14.18
N PRO A 110 -11.39 7.39 15.47
CA PRO A 110 -12.74 7.78 15.85
C PRO A 110 -13.22 9.07 15.16
N GLU A 111 -12.31 10.01 14.88
CA GLU A 111 -12.58 11.30 14.23
C GLU A 111 -12.80 11.16 12.71
N ALA A 112 -12.44 10.00 12.15
CA ALA A 112 -12.65 9.66 10.76
C ALA A 112 -13.95 8.90 10.51
N ARG A 113 -14.80 8.72 11.53
CA ARG A 113 -16.13 8.13 11.40
C ARG A 113 -16.97 8.94 10.39
N GLY A 114 -17.71 8.24 9.53
CA GLY A 114 -18.52 8.85 8.48
C GLY A 114 -17.73 9.35 7.25
N ARG A 115 -16.38 9.22 7.24
CA ARG A 115 -15.53 9.62 6.11
C ARG A 115 -15.21 8.51 5.11
N GLY A 116 -15.92 7.37 5.20
CA GLY A 116 -15.72 6.24 4.29
C GLY A 116 -14.41 5.45 4.48
N VAL A 117 -13.65 5.67 5.56
CA VAL A 117 -12.35 5.01 5.80
C VAL A 117 -12.45 3.49 5.81
N GLY A 118 -13.41 2.93 6.55
CA GLY A 118 -13.60 1.47 6.60
C GLY A 118 -13.97 0.89 5.24
N ALA A 119 -14.82 1.59 4.47
CA ALA A 119 -15.19 1.19 3.11
C ALA A 119 -14.03 1.31 2.12
N ALA A 120 -13.09 2.25 2.32
CA ALA A 120 -11.90 2.36 1.49
C ALA A 120 -10.89 1.23 1.75
N LEU A 121 -10.89 0.66 2.96
CA LEU A 121 -9.98 -0.43 3.37
C LEU A 121 -10.46 -1.84 3.01
N LEU A 122 -11.69 -1.98 2.49
CA LEU A 122 -12.33 -3.25 2.10
C LEU A 122 -12.56 -3.29 0.58
#